data_AF-A0A8T4ARD7-F1
#
_entry.id   AF-A0A8T4ARD7-F1
#
_cell.length_a   1.000
_cell.length_b   1.000
_cell.length_c   1.000
_cell.angle_alpha   90.00
_cell.angle_beta   90.00
_cell.angle_gamma   90.00
#
_symmetry.space_group_name_H-M   'P 1'
#
loop_
_entity.id
_entity.type
_entity.pdbx_description
1 polymer ?
#
loop_
_entity_poly.entity_id
_entity_poly.type
_entity_poly.pdbx_seq_one_letter_code
_entity_poly.pdbx_strand_id
1 'polypeptide(L)'
;MRNAQRMPEITYFFAAHSAFAYLGSAAFYDTAKKPGAKFAFARWTLAKLLPPRSQANRNYYFGREIERWGEMRNVAIKAGIPANHGHDETLANCAIIAADLAASPRSTGPWTAASPLE
;
A
#
# COMPACT_ATOMS: atom_id res chain seq x y z
N MET A 1 22.34 29.23 12.10
CA MET A 1 20.92 29.17 11.71
C MET A 1 20.71 27.88 10.93
N ARG A 2 19.91 26.93 11.42
CA ARG A 2 19.58 25.70 10.65
C ARG A 2 18.57 26.11 9.58
N ASN A 3 18.86 25.81 8.32
CA ASN A 3 17.91 25.97 7.22
C ASN A 3 16.57 25.35 7.64
N ALA A 4 15.47 26.09 7.45
CA ALA A 4 14.14 25.51 7.54
C ALA A 4 14.03 24.49 6.41
N GLN A 5 14.39 23.24 6.71
CA GLN A 5 14.24 22.11 5.81
C GLN A 5 12.76 22.07 5.43
N ARG A 6 12.43 22.27 4.14
CA ARG A 6 11.05 22.08 3.67
C ARG A 6 10.60 20.69 4.10
N MET A 7 9.46 20.62 4.78
CA MET A 7 8.87 19.33 5.15
C MET A 7 8.63 18.55 3.86
N PRO A 8 9.20 17.34 3.71
CA PRO A 8 9.00 16.56 2.51
C PRO A 8 7.53 16.20 2.38
N GLU A 9 7.00 16.36 1.17
CA GLU A 9 5.69 15.82 0.79
C GLU A 9 5.92 14.45 0.16
N ILE A 10 5.28 13.43 0.72
CA ILE A 10 5.46 12.03 0.30
C ILE A 10 4.12 11.48 -0.16
N THR A 11 4.05 11.10 -1.43
CA THR A 11 2.92 10.34 -1.95
C THR A 11 3.21 8.85 -1.80
N TYR A 12 2.42 8.16 -0.98
CA TYR A 12 2.48 6.72 -0.79
C TYR A 12 1.53 6.02 -1.78
N PHE A 13 2.12 5.43 -2.82
CA PHE A 13 1.38 4.64 -3.81
C PHE A 13 1.21 3.21 -3.32
N PHE A 14 -0.03 2.70 -3.31
CA PHE A 14 -0.31 1.31 -2.94
C PHE A 14 -1.56 0.78 -3.62
N ALA A 15 -1.80 -0.52 -3.49
CA ALA A 15 -3.06 -1.15 -3.86
C ALA A 15 -3.63 -1.93 -2.69
N ALA A 16 -4.95 -1.97 -2.58
CA ALA A 16 -5.63 -2.67 -1.49
C ALA A 16 -5.28 -4.17 -1.44
N HIS A 17 -5.04 -4.79 -2.60
CA HIS A 17 -4.67 -6.20 -2.71
C HIS A 17 -3.16 -6.50 -2.52
N SER A 18 -2.32 -5.49 -2.26
CA SER A 18 -0.87 -5.70 -2.17
C SER A 18 -0.45 -6.20 -0.79
N ALA A 19 -0.06 -7.48 -0.70
CA ALA A 19 0.49 -8.06 0.52
C ALA A 19 1.72 -7.29 1.05
N PHE A 20 2.58 -6.79 0.14
CA PHE A 20 3.76 -6.01 0.53
C PHE A 20 3.42 -4.59 1.00
N ALA A 21 2.34 -3.98 0.48
CA ALA A 21 1.85 -2.71 1.01
C ALA A 21 1.30 -2.89 2.42
N TYR A 22 0.52 -3.95 2.66
CA TYR A 22 0.05 -4.31 4.00
C TYR A 22 1.22 -4.50 4.98
N LEU A 23 2.17 -5.37 4.63
CA LEU A 23 3.37 -5.63 5.43
C LEU A 23 4.20 -4.37 5.71
N GLY A 24 4.27 -3.44 4.75
CA GLY A 24 5.12 -2.25 4.81
C GLY A 24 4.47 -1.02 5.45
N SER A 25 3.15 -0.98 5.52
CA SER A 25 2.38 0.21 5.88
C SER A 25 2.78 0.82 7.23
N ALA A 26 2.87 0.02 8.29
CA ALA A 26 3.25 0.48 9.62
C ALA A 26 4.70 1.01 9.66
N ALA A 27 5.65 0.24 9.15
CA ALA A 27 7.06 0.62 9.13
C ALA A 27 7.32 1.90 8.30
N PHE A 28 6.61 2.05 7.18
CA PHE A 28 6.63 3.27 6.39
C PHE A 28 6.12 4.46 7.21
N TYR A 29 4.95 4.32 7.85
CA TYR A 29 4.34 5.38 8.65
C TYR A 29 5.22 5.80 9.83
N ASP A 30 5.80 4.85 10.55
CA ASP A 30 6.68 5.11 11.69
C ASP A 30 7.98 5.82 11.27
N THR A 31 8.49 5.50 10.08
CA THR A 31 9.70 6.16 9.55
C THR A 31 9.38 7.57 9.07
N ALA A 32 8.30 7.73 8.31
CA ALA A 32 7.97 8.98 7.65
C ALA A 32 7.29 10.00 8.58
N LYS A 33 6.75 9.58 9.73
CA LYS A 33 6.30 10.48 10.81
C LYS A 33 7.44 11.28 11.44
N LYS A 34 8.65 10.71 11.55
CA LYS A 34 9.80 11.33 12.24
C LYS A 34 10.16 12.74 11.72
N PRO A 35 10.13 13.03 10.42
CA PRO A 35 10.38 14.38 9.89
C PRO A 35 9.15 15.31 9.83
N GLY A 36 7.96 14.88 10.25
CA GLY A 36 6.72 15.67 10.09
C GLY A 36 6.23 15.77 8.64
N ALA A 37 6.51 14.75 7.82
CA ALA A 37 6.11 14.73 6.41
C ALA A 37 4.58 14.80 6.24
N LYS A 38 4.14 15.47 5.15
CA LYS A 38 2.75 15.40 4.68
C LYS A 38 2.59 14.20 3.77
N PHE A 39 1.47 13.49 3.88
CA PHE A 39 1.20 12.27 3.12
C PHE A 39 0.09 12.48 2.11
N ALA A 40 0.24 11.91 0.92
CA ALA A 40 -0.88 11.66 0.03
C ALA A 40 -0.97 10.16 -0.25
N PHE A 41 -2.19 9.61 -0.27
CA PHE A 41 -2.42 8.21 -0.60
C PHE A 41 -2.88 8.11 -2.04
N ALA A 42 -2.05 7.48 -2.89
CA ALA A 42 -2.40 7.26 -4.29
C ALA A 42 -2.61 5.76 -4.52
N ARG A 43 -3.72 5.40 -5.17
CA ARG A 43 -4.09 3.99 -5.37
C ARG A 43 -3.83 3.58 -6.81
N TRP A 44 -3.33 2.37 -7.00
CA TRP A 44 -3.02 1.83 -8.33
C TRP A 44 -3.57 0.42 -8.46
N THR A 45 -4.13 0.06 -9.61
CA THR A 45 -4.48 -1.33 -9.92
C THR A 45 -3.24 -2.10 -10.38
N LEU A 46 -2.70 -3.01 -9.56
CA LEU A 46 -1.44 -3.72 -9.91
C LEU A 46 -1.52 -4.52 -11.21
N ALA A 47 -2.72 -4.87 -11.68
CA ALA A 47 -2.91 -5.74 -12.84
C ALA A 47 -2.16 -5.26 -14.10
N LYS A 48 -1.93 -3.94 -14.24
CA LYS A 48 -1.24 -3.36 -15.42
C LYS A 48 0.29 -3.21 -15.26
N LEU A 49 0.84 -3.38 -14.05
CA LEU A 49 2.25 -3.03 -13.77
C LEU A 49 3.20 -4.22 -13.64
N LEU A 50 2.68 -5.44 -13.53
CA LEU A 50 3.50 -6.59 -13.16
C LEU A 50 3.87 -7.42 -14.39
N PRO A 51 5.17 -7.65 -14.64
CA PRO A 51 5.59 -8.55 -15.71
C PRO A 51 5.15 -9.99 -15.41
N PRO A 52 5.08 -10.87 -16.43
CA PRO A 52 4.87 -12.29 -16.22
C PRO A 52 5.89 -12.86 -15.24
N ARG A 53 5.44 -13.77 -14.36
CA ARG A 53 6.29 -14.42 -13.34
C ARG A 53 6.36 -15.92 -13.58
N SER A 54 7.50 -16.53 -13.29
CA SER A 54 7.61 -17.99 -13.20
C SER A 54 6.89 -18.52 -11.96
N GLN A 55 6.56 -19.81 -11.93
CA GLN A 55 5.99 -20.43 -10.73
C GLN A 55 6.96 -20.37 -9.55
N ALA A 56 8.26 -20.55 -9.79
CA ALA A 56 9.29 -20.42 -8.75
C ALA A 56 9.31 -19.01 -8.14
N ASN A 57 9.20 -17.97 -8.97
CA ASN A 57 9.10 -16.59 -8.50
C ASN A 57 7.83 -16.38 -7.65
N ARG A 58 6.69 -16.91 -8.10
CA ARG A 58 5.44 -16.84 -7.32
C ARG A 58 5.56 -17.52 -5.96
N ASN A 59 6.07 -18.75 -5.92
CA ASN A 59 6.21 -19.52 -4.68
C ASN A 59 7.15 -18.85 -3.68
N TYR A 60 8.25 -18.27 -4.17
CA TYR A 60 9.19 -17.58 -3.30
C TYR A 60 8.60 -16.28 -2.75
N TYR A 61 8.19 -15.35 -3.62
CA TYR A 61 7.79 -14.00 -3.20
C TYR A 61 6.39 -13.95 -2.58
N PHE A 62 5.43 -14.74 -3.06
CA PHE A 62 4.06 -14.75 -2.55
C PHE A 62 3.78 -15.93 -1.61
N GLY A 63 4.83 -16.68 -1.25
CA GLY A 63 4.84 -17.66 -0.17
C GLY A 63 5.85 -17.24 0.90
N ARG A 64 7.06 -17.80 0.82
CA ARG A 64 8.07 -17.68 1.90
C ARG A 64 8.42 -16.24 2.27
N GLU A 65 8.53 -15.35 1.29
CA GLU A 65 8.96 -13.98 1.56
C GLU A 65 7.92 -13.20 2.37
N ILE A 66 6.62 -13.37 2.07
CA ILE A 66 5.53 -12.75 2.86
C ILE A 66 5.58 -13.23 4.30
N GLU A 67 5.74 -14.54 4.53
CA GLU A 67 5.85 -15.12 5.86
C GLU A 67 7.03 -14.54 6.64
N ARG A 68 8.22 -14.50 6.02
CA ARG A 68 9.43 -13.95 6.63
C ARG A 68 9.26 -12.47 7.02
N TRP A 69 8.63 -11.66 6.19
CA TRP A 69 8.34 -10.26 6.52
C TRP A 69 7.29 -10.14 7.62
N GLY A 70 6.27 -11.00 7.64
CA GLY A 70 5.29 -11.07 8.72
C GLY A 70 5.93 -11.40 10.06
N GLU A 71 6.81 -12.41 10.09
CA GLU A 71 7.64 -12.79 11.25
C GLU A 71 8.50 -11.60 11.72
N MET A 72 9.27 -10.99 10.83
CA MET A 72 10.16 -9.87 11.17
C MET A 72 9.42 -8.66 11.73
N ARG A 73 8.23 -8.34 11.18
CA ARG A 73 7.48 -7.14 11.53
C ARG A 73 6.39 -7.38 12.58
N ASN A 74 6.25 -8.62 13.05
CA ASN A 74 5.18 -9.04 13.95
C ASN A 74 3.78 -8.67 13.40
N VAL A 75 3.56 -8.94 12.11
CA VAL A 75 2.30 -8.68 11.40
C VAL A 75 1.64 -10.00 11.05
N ALA A 76 0.36 -10.16 11.39
CA ALA A 76 -0.41 -11.36 11.09
C ALA A 76 -0.61 -11.53 9.58
N ILE A 77 -0.27 -12.70 9.05
CA ILE A 77 -0.46 -13.04 7.64
C ILE A 77 -1.39 -14.22 7.54
N LYS A 78 -2.37 -14.11 6.65
CA LYS A 78 -3.21 -15.25 6.29
C LYS A 78 -2.39 -16.22 5.43
N ALA A 79 -2.34 -17.49 5.86
CA ALA A 79 -1.75 -18.55 5.04
C ALA A 79 -2.54 -18.74 3.73
N GLY A 80 -1.82 -18.82 2.62
CA GLY A 80 -2.37 -19.02 1.28
C GLY A 80 -3.26 -17.88 0.77
N ILE A 81 -3.64 -17.98 -0.50
CA ILE A 81 -4.44 -16.95 -1.17
C ILE A 81 -5.90 -17.01 -0.63
N PRO A 82 -6.50 -15.88 -0.19
CA PRO A 82 -7.93 -15.81 0.11
C PRO A 82 -8.79 -16.24 -1.08
N ALA A 83 -9.92 -16.92 -0.81
CA ALA A 83 -10.80 -17.43 -1.86
C ALA A 83 -11.24 -16.35 -2.88
N ASN A 84 -11.48 -15.13 -2.40
CA ASN A 84 -11.95 -14.00 -3.20
C ASN A 84 -10.83 -13.01 -3.58
N HIS A 85 -9.55 -13.38 -3.46
CA HIS A 85 -8.44 -12.46 -3.76
C HIS A 85 -8.45 -11.99 -5.23
N GLY A 86 -8.99 -12.80 -6.15
CA GLY A 86 -9.10 -12.43 -7.56
C GLY A 86 -10.27 -11.50 -7.90
N HIS A 87 -11.11 -11.14 -6.93
CA HIS A 87 -12.24 -10.23 -7.17
C HIS A 87 -11.78 -8.78 -7.34
N ASP A 88 -12.67 -7.99 -7.93
CA ASP A 88 -12.49 -6.56 -8.10
C ASP A 88 -12.21 -5.85 -6.77
N GLU A 89 -11.26 -4.91 -6.78
CA GLU A 89 -10.79 -4.20 -5.59
C GLU A 89 -11.52 -2.86 -5.34
N THR A 90 -12.51 -2.50 -6.17
CA THR A 90 -13.21 -1.20 -6.08
C THR A 90 -13.81 -1.00 -4.70
N LEU A 91 -14.47 -2.02 -4.13
CA LEU A 91 -15.07 -1.92 -2.80
C LEU A 91 -14.02 -1.61 -1.72
N ALA A 92 -12.91 -2.34 -1.73
CA ALA A 92 -11.83 -2.12 -0.76
C ALA A 92 -11.22 -0.72 -0.92
N ASN A 93 -11.01 -0.28 -2.17
CA ASN A 93 -10.53 1.06 -2.47
C ASN A 93 -11.50 2.15 -1.98
N CYS A 94 -12.81 2.01 -2.22
CA CYS A 94 -13.84 2.93 -1.74
C CYS A 94 -13.89 3.00 -0.21
N ALA A 95 -13.76 1.86 0.49
CA ALA A 95 -13.73 1.83 1.95
C ALA A 95 -12.54 2.62 2.51
N ILE A 96 -11.36 2.49 1.90
CA ILE A 96 -10.16 3.26 2.28
C ILE A 96 -10.37 4.76 2.00
N ILE A 97 -11.00 5.13 0.89
CA ILE A 97 -11.34 6.54 0.58
C ILE A 97 -12.24 7.11 1.67
N ALA A 98 -13.33 6.41 2.00
CA ALA A 98 -14.27 6.84 3.01
C ALA A 98 -13.58 7.03 4.38
N ALA A 99 -12.69 6.10 4.75
CA ALA A 99 -11.93 6.19 6.00
C ALA A 99 -10.99 7.41 6.05
N ASP A 100 -10.31 7.74 4.95
CA ASP A 100 -9.44 8.93 4.91
C ASP A 100 -10.24 10.24 4.96
N LEU A 101 -11.38 10.30 4.24
CA LEU A 101 -12.27 11.46 4.26
C LEU A 101 -12.88 11.70 5.66
N ALA A 102 -13.19 10.64 6.41
CA ALA A 102 -13.77 10.74 7.75
C ALA A 102 -12.75 11.17 8.83
N ALA A 103 -11.45 10.91 8.64
CA ALA A 103 -10.41 11.12 9.66
C ALA A 103 -9.85 12.56 9.72
N SER A 104 -10.51 13.52 9.07
CA SER A 104 -9.90 14.76 8.53
C SER A 104 -8.86 14.45 7.44
N PRO A 105 -8.89 15.11 6.27
CA PRO A 105 -8.09 14.71 5.13
C PRO A 105 -6.61 14.67 5.49
N ARG A 106 -6.03 13.47 5.58
CA ARG A 106 -4.58 13.30 5.70
C ARG A 106 -3.94 13.39 4.33
N SER A 107 -4.67 13.05 3.27
CA SER A 107 -4.31 13.29 1.89
C SER A 107 -4.68 14.72 1.45
N THR A 108 -3.70 15.45 0.90
CA THR A 108 -3.89 16.81 0.35
C THR A 108 -3.95 16.84 -1.18
N GLY A 109 -3.97 15.67 -1.84
CA GLY A 109 -3.97 15.55 -3.30
C GLY A 109 -5.32 15.09 -3.85
N PRO A 110 -5.62 15.37 -5.14
CA PRO A 110 -6.82 14.84 -5.77
C PRO A 110 -6.79 13.31 -5.70
N TRP A 111 -7.91 12.72 -5.31
CA TRP A 111 -8.16 11.28 -5.48
C TRP A 111 -8.21 10.98 -6.97
N THR A 112 -7.06 10.81 -7.62
CA THR A 112 -7.04 10.27 -8.95
C THR A 112 -7.41 8.79 -8.80
N ALA A 113 -8.68 8.48 -9.04
CA ALA A 113 -9.01 7.21 -9.64
C ALA A 113 -8.23 7.18 -10.95
N ALA A 114 -7.05 6.55 -10.96
CA ALA A 114 -6.58 5.98 -12.21
C ALA A 114 -7.68 4.99 -12.60
N SER A 115 -8.54 5.42 -13.52
CA SER A 115 -9.69 4.67 -13.99
C SER A 115 -9.25 3.24 -14.27
N PRO A 116 -10.00 2.21 -13.83
CA PRO A 116 -9.74 0.83 -14.24
C PRO A 116 -9.81 0.64 -15.77
N LEU A 117 -10.29 1.66 -16.52
CA LEU A 117 -10.66 1.60 -17.93
C LEU A 117 -9.91 2.56 -18.87
N GLU A 118 -8.74 3.09 -18.48
CA GLU A 118 -7.76 3.62 -19.47
C GLU A 118 -6.48 2.79 -19.44
#